data_AF-A0A642C8E1-F1
#
_entry.id   AF-A0A642C8E1-F1
#
_cell.length_a   1.000
_cell.length_b   1.000
_cell.length_c   1.000
_cell.angle_alpha   90.00
_cell.angle_beta   90.00
_cell.angle_gamma   90.00
#
_symmetry.space_group_name_H-M   'P 1'
#
loop_
_entity.id
_entity.type
_entity.pdbx_description
1 polymer ?
#
loop_
_entity_poly.entity_id
_entity_poly.type
_entity_poly.pdbx_seq_one_letter_code
_entity_poly.pdbx_strand_id
1 'polypeptide(L)'
;SGGYQEPVAFYSPKYDKGNKDNALIPDFRSTLYWNPSLLTDSSGECDFLFYSADKATTYKVVIEGLTEEGEMVYETREFEIK
;
A
#
# COMPACT_ATOMS: atom_id res chain seq x y z
N SER A 1 3.13 12.64 -29.92
CA SER A 1 1.90 12.15 -29.29
C SER A 1 2.13 12.09 -27.80
N GLY A 2 1.49 12.97 -27.02
CA GLY A 2 1.66 12.99 -25.57
C GLY A 2 0.94 11.79 -24.94
N GLY A 3 1.69 10.87 -24.34
CA GLY A 3 1.14 9.73 -23.61
C GLY A 3 0.73 10.18 -22.21
N TYR A 4 -0.53 10.56 -22.05
CA TYR A 4 -1.13 10.64 -20.71
C TYR A 4 -1.72 9.26 -20.40
N GLN A 5 -1.11 8.56 -19.45
CA GLN A 5 -1.67 7.34 -18.88
C GLN A 5 -2.37 7.75 -17.58
N GLU A 6 -3.69 7.57 -17.52
CA GLU A 6 -4.42 7.79 -16.28
C GLU A 6 -3.85 6.88 -15.17
N PRO A 7 -3.69 7.39 -13.94
CA PRO A 7 -3.29 6.56 -12.82
C PRO A 7 -4.29 5.43 -12.63
N VAL A 8 -3.87 4.19 -12.90
CA VAL A 8 -4.67 3.02 -12.56
C VAL A 8 -4.58 2.84 -11.06
N ALA A 9 -5.71 2.93 -10.36
CA ALA A 9 -5.77 2.62 -8.94
C ALA A 9 -5.17 1.23 -8.70
N PHE A 10 -4.28 1.11 -7.72
CA PHE A 10 -3.69 -0.18 -7.38
C PHE A 10 -4.81 -1.15 -6.97
N TYR A 11 -4.91 -2.28 -7.67
CA TYR A 11 -5.94 -3.26 -7.38
C TYR A 11 -5.68 -3.89 -6.01
N SER A 12 -6.58 -3.62 -5.06
CA SER A 12 -6.66 -4.34 -3.79
C SER A 12 -7.88 -5.26 -3.84
N PRO A 13 -7.73 -6.59 -3.70
CA PRO A 13 -8.86 -7.50 -3.60
C PRO A 13 -9.82 -7.03 -2.51
N LYS A 14 -11.12 -7.10 -2.78
CA LYS A 14 -12.13 -6.89 -1.76
C LYS A 14 -12.21 -8.15 -0.91
N TYR A 15 -11.60 -8.14 0.28
CA TYR A 15 -11.71 -9.22 1.27
C TYR A 15 -12.98 -9.13 2.14
N ASP A 16 -14.05 -8.49 1.64
CA ASP A 16 -15.32 -8.38 2.37
C ASP A 16 -15.84 -9.75 2.78
N LYS A 17 -16.31 -9.87 4.03
CA LYS A 17 -16.75 -11.11 4.71
C LYS A 17 -17.89 -11.89 4.02
N GLY A 18 -18.38 -11.43 2.88
CA GLY A 18 -19.45 -12.09 2.11
C GLY A 18 -18.99 -12.78 0.82
N ASN A 19 -17.79 -12.47 0.30
CA ASN A 19 -17.35 -12.95 -1.01
C ASN A 19 -16.38 -14.13 -0.87
N LYS A 20 -16.95 -15.31 -0.58
CA LYS A 20 -16.20 -16.56 -0.35
C LYS A 20 -15.25 -16.93 -1.49
N ASP A 21 -15.52 -16.46 -2.70
CA ASP A 21 -14.73 -16.77 -3.89
C ASP A 21 -13.35 -16.11 -3.88
N ASN A 22 -13.21 -14.92 -3.27
CA ASN A 22 -11.92 -14.23 -3.16
C ASN A 22 -10.99 -14.89 -2.12
N ALA A 23 -11.54 -15.56 -1.10
CA ALA A 23 -10.77 -16.29 -0.10
C ALA A 23 -10.15 -17.60 -0.62
N LEU A 24 -10.56 -18.06 -1.80
CA LEU A 24 -10.09 -19.30 -2.42
C LEU A 24 -8.94 -19.08 -3.41
N ILE A 25 -8.61 -17.83 -3.73
CA ILE A 25 -7.52 -17.49 -4.66
C ILE A 25 -6.30 -17.08 -3.82
N PRO A 26 -5.21 -17.86 -3.85
CA PRO A 26 -4.01 -17.50 -3.12
C PRO A 26 -3.46 -16.15 -3.58
N ASP A 27 -3.12 -15.26 -2.65
CA ASP A 27 -2.54 -13.96 -2.96
C ASP A 27 -1.01 -14.04 -3.06
N PHE A 28 -0.50 -13.93 -4.29
CA PHE A 28 0.93 -13.97 -4.61
C PHE A 28 1.50 -12.59 -5.01
N ARG A 29 0.77 -11.51 -4.78
CA ARG A 29 1.25 -10.17 -5.15
C ARG A 29 2.45 -9.79 -4.28
N SER A 30 3.47 -9.20 -4.92
CA SER A 30 4.64 -8.66 -4.23
C SER A 30 4.35 -7.30 -3.58
N THR A 31 3.38 -6.56 -4.10
CA THR A 31 2.89 -5.31 -3.54
C THR A 31 1.47 -5.55 -3.03
N LEU A 32 1.23 -5.25 -1.75
CA LEU A 32 -0.09 -5.47 -1.13
C LEU A 32 -0.84 -4.16 -0.90
N TYR A 33 -0.10 -3.04 -0.89
CA TYR A 33 -0.62 -1.70 -0.68
C TYR A 33 0.17 -0.69 -1.51
N TRP A 34 -0.53 0.24 -2.15
CA TRP A 34 0.04 1.38 -2.84
C TRP A 34 -0.95 2.55 -2.81
N ASN A 35 -0.53 3.67 -2.25
CA ASN A 35 -1.30 4.90 -2.21
C ASN A 35 -0.38 6.11 -2.42
N PRO A 36 -0.44 6.79 -3.58
CA PRO A 36 0.42 7.92 -3.89
C PRO A 36 -0.09 9.25 -3.29
N SER A 37 -1.17 9.24 -2.51
CA SER A 37 -1.85 10.44 -2.02
C SER A 37 -2.11 10.39 -0.51
N LEU A 38 -1.20 9.76 0.23
CA LEU A 38 -1.20 9.83 1.69
C LEU A 38 -0.84 11.25 2.13
N LEU A 39 -1.68 11.81 3.01
CA LEU A 39 -1.49 13.10 3.63
C LEU A 39 -1.47 12.91 5.13
N THR A 40 -0.56 13.60 5.81
CA THR A 40 -0.55 13.64 7.26
C THR A 40 -1.64 14.57 7.77
N ASP A 41 -2.13 14.30 8.97
CA ASP A 41 -3.01 15.21 9.68
C ASP A 41 -2.25 16.39 10.29
N SER A 42 -2.96 17.22 11.07
CA SER A 42 -2.35 18.39 11.74
C SER A 42 -1.29 18.04 12.80
N SER A 43 -1.23 16.78 13.24
CA SER A 43 -0.18 16.27 14.13
C SER A 43 1.03 15.72 13.37
N GLY A 44 0.96 15.64 12.04
CA GLY A 44 1.99 15.00 11.22
C GLY A 44 1.85 13.47 11.16
N GLU A 45 0.71 12.92 11.54
CA GLU A 45 0.46 11.48 11.58
C GLU A 45 -0.37 11.02 10.38
N CYS A 46 -0.15 9.80 9.91
CA CYS A 46 -0.89 9.19 8.80
C CYS A 46 -1.03 7.69 9.01
N ASP A 47 -2.27 7.21 8.98
CA ASP A 47 -2.60 5.80 9.13
C ASP A 47 -3.06 5.19 7.81
N PHE A 48 -2.68 3.93 7.59
CA PHE A 48 -3.17 3.12 6.48
C PHE A 48 -3.34 1.66 6.91
N LEU A 49 -4.24 0.96 6.23
CA LEU A 49 -4.54 -0.44 6.48
C LEU A 49 -4.37 -1.23 5.18
N PHE A 50 -3.80 -2.42 5.31
CA PHE A 50 -3.63 -3.36 4.21
C PHE A 50 -3.82 -4.79 4.71
N TYR A 51 -4.09 -5.71 3.79
CA TYR A 51 -4.20 -7.13 4.09
C TYR A 51 -2.85 -7.81 3.95
N SER A 52 -2.55 -8.75 4.85
CA SER A 52 -1.38 -9.60 4.73
C SER A 52 -1.54 -10.62 3.59
N ALA A 53 -0.43 -11.04 3.00
CA ALA A 53 -0.37 -12.23 2.16
C ALA A 53 -0.71 -13.50 2.97
N ASP A 54 -1.10 -14.56 2.27
CA ASP A 54 -1.50 -15.84 2.88
C ASP A 54 -0.36 -16.60 3.57
N LYS A 55 0.89 -16.27 3.22
CA LYS A 55 2.09 -16.96 3.75
C LYS A 55 2.87 -16.05 4.68
N ALA A 56 3.42 -16.65 5.73
CA ALA A 56 4.44 -16.03 6.56
C ALA A 56 5.60 -15.53 5.69
N THR A 57 5.92 -14.24 5.82
CA THR A 57 6.93 -13.58 4.99
C THR A 57 7.39 -12.28 5.65
N THR A 58 8.48 -11.74 5.13
CA THR A 58 8.98 -10.41 5.50
C THR A 58 8.38 -9.37 4.58
N TYR A 59 7.79 -8.35 5.18
CA TYR A 59 7.20 -7.21 4.50
C TYR A 59 8.23 -6.09 4.47
N LYS A 60 8.30 -5.38 3.34
CA LYS A 60 9.03 -4.13 3.21
C LYS A 60 8.03 -3.01 2.92
N VAL A 61 8.05 -1.99 3.77
CA VAL A 61 7.30 -0.75 3.58
C VAL A 61 8.28 0.31 3.11
N VAL A 62 7.94 1.02 2.05
CA VAL A 62 8.70 2.15 1.52
C VAL A 62 7.76 3.35 1.48
N ILE A 63 8.17 4.46 2.07
CA ILE A 63 7.44 5.72 2.08
C ILE A 63 8.31 6.78 1.40
N GLU A 64 7.76 7.43 0.38
CA GLU A 64 8.40 8.52 -0.35
C GLU A 64 7.43 9.71 -0.39
N GLY A 65 7.94 10.92 -0.20
CA GLY A 65 7.09 12.11 -0.16
C GLY A 65 7.86 13.42 -0.16
N LEU A 66 7.10 14.50 -0.04
CA LEU A 66 7.60 15.87 0.06
C LEU A 66 6.91 16.55 1.26
N THR A 67 7.64 17.35 2.03
CA THR A 67 7.04 18.23 3.04
C THR A 67 6.39 19.45 2.39
N GLU A 68 5.65 20.25 3.18
CA GLU A 68 5.06 21.50 2.72
C GLU A 68 6.13 22.52 2.25
N GLU A 69 7.33 22.46 2.83
CA GLU A 69 8.49 23.27 2.45
C GLU A 69 9.20 22.73 1.19
N GLY A 70 8.79 21.57 0.68
CA GLY A 70 9.37 20.94 -0.51
C GLY A 70 10.57 20.03 -0.23
N GLU A 71 10.81 19.67 1.02
CA GLU A 71 11.89 18.76 1.40
C GLU A 71 11.50 17.31 1.10
N MET A 72 12.43 16.53 0.55
CA MET A 72 12.19 15.12 0.24
C MET A 72 12.20 14.24 1.49
N VAL A 73 11.22 13.35 1.59
CA VAL A 73 11.11 12.32 2.64
C VAL A 73 11.26 10.95 1.99
N TYR A 74 12.11 10.12 2.56
CA TYR A 74 12.29 8.72 2.19
C TYR A 74 12.45 7.88 3.46
N GLU A 75 11.66 6.83 3.60
CA GLU A 75 11.74 5.91 4.72
C GLU A 75 11.51 4.47 4.24
N THR A 76 12.17 3.51 4.90
CA THR A 76 11.94 2.09 4.66
C THR A 76 11.93 1.32 5.97
N ARG A 77 10.94 0.45 6.15
CA ARG A 77 10.86 -0.51 7.25
C ARG A 77 10.67 -1.93 6.77
N GLU A 78 11.19 -2.86 7.55
CA GLU A 78 10.94 -4.29 7.38
C GLU A 78 10.37 -4.89 8.65
N PHE A 79 9.40 -5.79 8.50
CA PHE A 79 8.86 -6.59 9.60
C PHE A 79 8.41 -7.97 9.12
N GLU A 80 8.43 -8.94 10.03
CA GLU A 80 8.04 -10.32 9.75
C GLU A 80 6.63 -10.58 10.30
N ILE A 81 5.77 -11.18 9.47
CA ILE A 81 4.52 -11.78 9.94
C ILE A 81 4.73 -13.29 9.97
N LYS A 82 4.51 -13.88 11.14
CA LYS A 82 4.66 -15.32 11.42
C LYS A 82 3.32 -16.03 11.44
#